data_AF-A0A844FA90-F1
#
_entry.id   AF-A0A844FA90-F1
#
_cell.length_a   1.000
_cell.length_b   1.000
_cell.length_c   1.000
_cell.angle_alpha   90.00
_cell.angle_beta   90.00
_cell.angle_gamma   90.00
#
_symmetry.space_group_name_H-M   'P 1'
#
loop_
_entity.id
_entity.type
_entity.pdbx_description
1 polymer ?
#
loop_
_entity_poly.entity_id
_entity_poly.type
_entity_poly.pdbx_seq_one_letter_code
_entity_poly.pdbx_strand_id
1 'polypeptide(L)' 'MSSKPTCCDDRAEYDELNGLPIAMAYVPWQQWRAIYEVEKGFHRGTIFEELDKPFKGIGGCCK' A
#
# COMPACT_ATOMS: atom_id res chain seq x y z
N MET A 1 5.16 -18.15 -39.49
CA MET A 1 3.83 -17.58 -39.20
C MET A 1 3.84 -17.12 -37.76
N SER A 2 3.79 -15.80 -37.55
CA SER A 2 3.89 -15.16 -36.24
C SER A 2 2.52 -15.22 -35.54
N SER A 3 2.41 -15.93 -34.43
CA SER A 3 1.26 -15.85 -33.53
C SER A 3 1.53 -14.76 -32.49
N LYS A 4 0.79 -13.66 -32.59
CA LYS A 4 0.86 -12.52 -31.68
C LYS A 4 0.57 -12.96 -30.23
N PRO A 5 1.16 -12.29 -29.22
CA PRO A 5 0.73 -12.50 -27.84
C PRO A 5 -0.68 -11.93 -27.70
N THR A 6 -1.64 -12.78 -27.34
CA THR A 6 -2.99 -12.37 -26.97
C THR A 6 -2.88 -11.47 -25.74
N CYS A 7 -3.13 -10.17 -25.90
CA CYS A 7 -2.97 -9.17 -24.84
C CYS A 7 -4.23 -9.00 -23.97
N CYS A 8 -5.20 -9.90 -24.07
CA CYS A 8 -6.42 -9.90 -23.28
C CYS A 8 -6.91 -11.33 -23.14
N ASP A 9 -6.49 -11.98 -22.06
CA ASP A 9 -7.10 -13.21 -21.57
C ASP A 9 -8.34 -12.77 -20.75
N ASP A 10 -9.53 -13.29 -21.09
CA ASP A 10 -10.83 -13.01 -20.47
C ASP A 10 -10.90 -13.55 -19.01
N ARG A 11 -9.95 -13.18 -18.14
CA ARG A 11 -9.88 -13.63 -16.74
C ARG A 11 -10.91 -12.93 -15.83
N ALA A 12 -12.09 -12.65 -16.35
CA ALA A 12 -13.19 -12.04 -15.59
C ALA A 12 -13.97 -13.04 -14.71
N GLU A 13 -13.59 -14.32 -14.65
CA GLU A 13 -14.44 -15.35 -14.04
C GLU A 13 -13.99 -15.86 -12.66
N TYR A 14 -12.83 -15.47 -12.13
CA TYR A 14 -12.42 -15.87 -10.78
C TYR A 14 -11.86 -14.68 -10.00
N ASP A 15 -12.73 -14.05 -9.20
CA ASP A 15 -12.30 -13.11 -8.17
C ASP A 15 -11.67 -13.90 -7.02
N GLU A 16 -10.34 -13.90 -6.94
CA GLU A 16 -9.54 -14.57 -5.91
C GLU A 16 -9.90 -14.11 -4.48
N LEU A 17 -10.55 -12.95 -4.35
CA LEU A 17 -10.99 -12.38 -3.09
C LEU A 17 -12.43 -12.76 -2.73
N ASN A 18 -13.14 -13.46 -3.62
CA ASN A 18 -14.53 -13.84 -3.40
C ASN A 18 -14.65 -14.81 -2.21
N GLY A 19 -15.37 -14.40 -1.18
CA GLY A 19 -15.52 -15.15 0.07
C GLY A 19 -14.47 -14.83 1.14
N LEU A 20 -13.46 -14.02 0.84
CA LEU A 20 -12.58 -13.46 1.87
C LEU A 20 -13.29 -12.28 2.56
N PRO A 21 -13.14 -12.13 3.89
CA PRO A 21 -13.65 -10.95 4.57
C PRO A 21 -12.94 -9.71 4.04
N ILE A 22 -13.69 -8.61 3.87
CA ILE A 22 -13.10 -7.29 3.65
C ILE A 22 -12.09 -7.04 4.77
N ALA A 23 -10.86 -6.70 4.39
CA ALA A 23 -9.81 -6.43 5.36
C ALA A 23 -10.22 -5.30 6.30
N MET A 24 -10.08 -5.53 7.61
CA MET A 24 -10.34 -4.54 8.65
C MET A 24 -9.04 -4.24 9.38
N ALA A 25 -8.65 -2.98 9.40
CA ALA A 25 -7.53 -2.50 10.22
C ALA A 25 -8.08 -1.74 11.43
N TYR A 26 -7.59 -2.07 12.62
CA TYR A 26 -7.85 -1.25 13.80
C TYR A 26 -6.95 -0.03 13.76
N VAL A 27 -7.54 1.15 13.56
CA VAL A 27 -6.81 2.43 13.57
C VAL A 27 -7.05 3.12 14.91
N PRO A 28 -6.04 3.23 15.79
CA PRO A 28 -6.19 3.92 17.06
C PRO A 28 -6.38 5.43 16.85
N TRP A 29 -7.02 6.10 17.82
CA TRP A 29 -7.14 7.55 17.80
C TRP A 29 -5.76 8.21 17.90
N GLN A 30 -5.39 8.98 16.88
CA GLN A 30 -4.10 9.64 16.81
C GLN A 30 -4.12 10.97 17.56
N GLN A 31 -3.17 11.15 18.48
CA GLN A 31 -3.03 12.37 19.27
C GLN A 31 -2.16 13.40 18.53
N TRP A 32 -2.52 14.68 18.62
CA TRP A 32 -1.70 15.78 18.12
C TRP A 32 -0.51 16.01 19.04
N ARG A 33 0.70 15.72 18.55
CA ARG A 33 1.96 15.83 19.30
C ARG A 33 2.97 16.65 18.48
N ALA A 34 4.25 16.27 18.54
CA ALA A 34 5.25 16.80 17.63
C ALA A 34 4.84 16.54 16.18
N ILE A 35 4.61 17.63 15.45
CA ILE A 35 4.26 17.62 14.04
C ILE A 35 5.26 18.47 13.26
N TYR A 36 5.57 18.01 12.06
CA TYR A 36 6.35 18.79 11.12
C TYR A 36 5.56 19.97 10.55
N GLU A 37 6.28 21.01 10.16
CA GLU A 37 5.79 22.01 9.24
C GLU A 37 5.35 21.36 7.92
N VAL A 38 4.36 21.95 7.25
CA VAL A 38 3.69 21.41 6.07
C VAL A 38 4.66 20.94 4.99
N GLU A 39 5.63 21.77 4.60
CA GLU A 39 6.59 21.43 3.55
C GLU A 39 7.42 20.21 3.91
N LYS A 40 7.90 20.14 5.16
CA LYS A 40 8.67 19.01 5.66
C LYS A 40 7.82 17.74 5.75
N GLY A 41 6.59 17.85 6.27
CA GLY A 41 5.65 16.74 6.34
C GLY A 41 5.31 16.16 4.97
N PHE A 42 5.16 17.03 3.96
CA PHE A 42 4.95 16.62 2.57
C PHE A 42 6.11 15.79 2.04
N HIS A 43 7.36 16.23 2.25
CA HIS A 43 8.55 15.47 1.82
C HIS A 43 8.72 14.14 2.55
N ARG A 44 8.27 14.03 3.81
CA ARG A 44 8.34 12.79 4.60
C ARG A 44 7.18 11.81 4.34
N GLY A 45 6.07 12.28 3.79
CA GLY A 45 4.85 11.50 3.63
C GLY A 45 4.05 11.33 4.93
N THR A 46 4.41 12.06 5.99
CA THR A 46 3.68 12.12 7.26
C THR A 46 3.96 13.45 7.95
N ILE A 47 2.93 14.06 8.55
CA ILE A 47 3.11 15.25 9.40
C ILE A 47 3.53 14.88 10.83
N PHE A 48 3.37 13.61 11.25
CA PHE A 48 3.66 13.16 12.60
C PHE A 48 5.09 12.63 12.66
N GLU A 49 5.94 13.28 13.45
CA GLU A 49 7.36 12.90 13.55
C GLU A 49 7.53 11.47 14.04
N GLU A 50 6.66 11.02 14.96
CA GLU A 50 6.68 9.67 15.52
C GLU A 50 6.41 8.57 14.47
N LEU A 51 5.81 8.93 13.34
CA LEU A 51 5.52 8.02 12.22
C LEU A 51 6.59 8.05 11.12
N ASP A 52 7.55 8.99 11.15
CA ASP A 52 8.70 9.01 10.23
C ASP A 52 9.72 7.93 10.65
N LYS A 53 9.41 6.67 10.32
CA LYS A 53 10.22 5.50 10.68
C LYS A 53 11.07 5.06 9.48
N PRO A 54 12.30 4.58 9.71
CA PRO A 54 13.13 4.08 8.62
C PRO A 54 12.44 2.90 7.93
N PHE A 55 12.49 2.89 6.61
CA PHE A 55 11.97 1.77 5.83
C PHE A 55 12.88 0.55 6.03
N LYS A 56 12.37 -0.48 6.72
CA LYS A 56 13.07 -1.75 6.97
C LYS A 56 12.59 -2.90 6.08
N GLY A 57 11.66 -2.63 5.16
CA GLY A 57 11.12 -3.64 4.27
C GLY A 57 12.17 -4.05 3.24
N ILE A 58 12.61 -5.30 3.29
CA ILE A 58 12.97 -6.00 2.05
C ILE A 58 11.58 -6.33 1.47
N GLY A 59 11.11 -5.60 0.46
CA GLY A 59 9.75 -5.80 -0.07
C GLY A 59 9.47 -7.27 -0.38
N GLY A 60 8.18 -7.66 -0.38
CA GLY A 60 7.67 -9.01 -0.65
C GLY A 60 7.97 -9.54 -2.05
N CYS A 61 9.23 -9.51 -2.46
CA CYS A 61 9.75 -10.23 -3.60
C CYS A 61 10.06 -11.64 -3.12
N CYS A 62 9.33 -12.61 -3.63
CA CYS A 62 9.78 -13.99 -3.61
C CYS A 62 11.18 -14.04 -4.26
N LYS A 63 12.12 -14.74 -3.62
CA LYS A 63 13.35 -15.15 -4.30
C LYS A 63 13.04 -16.24 -5.32
#